data_AF-A0A922F061-F1
#
_entry.id   AF-A0A922F061-F1
#
_cell.length_a   1.000
_cell.length_b   1.000
_cell.length_c   1.000
_cell.angle_alpha   90.00
_cell.angle_beta   90.00
_cell.angle_gamma   90.00
#
_symmetry.space_group_name_H-M   'P 1'
#
loop_
_entity.id
_entity.type
_entity.pdbx_description
1 polymer ?
#
loop_
_entity_poly.entity_id
_entity_poly.type
_entity_poly.pdbx_seq_one_letter_code
_entity_poly.pdbx_strand_id
1 'polypeptide(L)'
;MVGPKSQTQPFCNPILKLIAAPSLNSPRSKPAEPLKEMEVETDEKELKAAGAVPLTDGRFGLRIHGWEIESRKRSILNSSSLQLWEEKLRTSHLPEMIFGESSLVLKHLKSGIKIHFNSFDALNGWKQEALPPVKVPAAAKWKFRSKPSQQVILDYDYTFTTPYSGSETIEIETEKCGREETSQRKCSLHWEDCEEKINLISLASKEPILFYDEVVLYEDELADNGVSLLTVKVRVMPSCWFLLLRFWLRVDGVLMRLRDTRMHCIFEVGENPIILRESCWREATFEALSAEYLSCQPTVFSHVFLEYEYQVQICWG
;
A
#
# COMPACT_ATOMS: atom_id res chain seq x y z
N MET A 1 -54.09 -33.08 34.79
CA MET A 1 -54.78 -32.68 36.03
C MET A 1 -54.35 -33.60 37.17
N VAL A 2 -53.30 -33.22 37.91
CA VAL A 2 -52.95 -33.66 39.28
C VAL A 2 -52.07 -32.52 39.84
N GLY A 3 -52.40 -31.98 41.01
CA GLY A 3 -51.65 -30.89 41.71
C GLY A 3 -50.42 -31.41 42.49
N PRO A 4 -49.90 -30.72 43.53
CA PRO A 4 -50.41 -29.52 44.22
C PRO A 4 -49.34 -28.44 44.60
N LYS A 5 -49.83 -27.45 45.37
CA LYS A 5 -49.24 -26.21 45.90
C LYS A 5 -48.11 -26.40 46.93
N SER A 6 -47.24 -25.39 47.06
CA SER A 6 -46.69 -24.76 48.31
C SER A 6 -45.41 -23.99 47.93
N GLN A 7 -44.85 -23.00 48.62
CA GLN A 7 -45.21 -22.03 49.65
C GLN A 7 -44.07 -20.99 49.63
N THR A 8 -44.36 -19.80 50.14
CA THR A 8 -43.51 -18.61 50.19
C THR A 8 -42.45 -18.66 51.31
N GLN A 9 -41.38 -17.86 51.12
CA GLN A 9 -40.58 -17.10 52.12
C GLN A 9 -39.19 -17.60 52.61
N PRO A 10 -38.31 -16.67 53.09
CA PRO A 10 -36.91 -16.55 52.66
C PRO A 10 -35.87 -16.93 53.74
N PHE A 11 -34.63 -17.21 53.31
CA PHE A 11 -33.46 -17.30 54.20
C PHE A 11 -32.23 -16.76 53.44
N CYS A 12 -31.70 -15.59 53.83
CA CYS A 12 -30.58 -15.42 54.75
C CYS A 12 -29.29 -16.16 54.34
N ASN A 13 -28.37 -15.39 53.74
CA ASN A 13 -26.93 -15.62 53.76
C ASN A 13 -26.46 -15.87 55.20
N PRO A 14 -25.43 -16.72 55.42
CA PRO A 14 -24.11 -16.10 55.57
C PRO A 14 -22.90 -16.99 55.20
N ILE A 15 -21.74 -16.31 55.10
CA ILE A 15 -20.36 -16.84 55.22
C ILE A 15 -19.83 -17.67 54.03
N LEU A 16 -19.21 -17.00 53.06
CA LEU A 16 -18.12 -17.57 52.28
C LEU A 16 -16.80 -16.93 52.69
N LYS A 17 -15.90 -17.81 53.14
CA LYS A 17 -14.57 -17.52 53.68
C LYS A 17 -13.70 -16.80 52.66
N LEU A 18 -12.98 -15.79 53.15
CA LEU A 18 -11.78 -15.23 52.55
C LEU A 18 -10.83 -16.36 52.12
N ILE A 19 -10.51 -16.40 50.83
CA ILE A 19 -9.25 -16.94 50.33
C ILE A 19 -8.55 -15.77 49.67
N ALA A 20 -7.44 -15.35 50.27
CA ALA A 20 -6.58 -14.29 49.75
C ALA A 20 -5.99 -14.71 48.40
N ALA A 21 -6.28 -13.94 47.35
CA ALA A 21 -5.56 -14.03 46.09
C ALA A 21 -4.19 -13.35 46.26
N PRO A 22 -3.07 -13.99 45.88
CA PRO A 22 -1.77 -13.34 45.88
C PRO A 22 -1.73 -12.27 44.77
N SER A 23 -1.15 -11.11 45.10
CA SER A 23 -0.91 -10.02 44.16
C SER A 23 -0.02 -10.49 43.00
N LEU A 24 -0.61 -10.72 41.82
CA LEU A 24 0.17 -10.77 40.59
C LEU A 24 0.53 -9.34 40.20
N ASN A 25 1.76 -8.95 40.52
CA ASN A 25 2.46 -7.86 39.83
C ASN A 25 2.43 -8.15 38.33
N SER A 26 1.76 -7.28 37.56
CA SER A 26 1.91 -7.29 36.11
C SER A 26 3.36 -6.90 35.77
N PRO A 27 4.07 -7.66 34.92
CA PRO A 27 5.32 -7.15 34.38
C PRO A 27 4.98 -5.95 33.50
N ARG A 28 5.53 -4.77 33.85
CA ARG A 28 5.55 -3.60 32.97
C ARG A 28 6.02 -4.04 31.59
N SER A 29 5.15 -3.97 30.60
CA SER A 29 5.54 -4.09 29.20
C SER A 29 6.61 -3.04 28.94
N LYS A 30 7.80 -3.49 28.55
CA LYS A 30 8.84 -2.60 28.05
C LYS A 30 8.27 -1.91 26.80
N PRO A 31 8.46 -0.60 26.62
CA PRO A 31 8.09 0.05 25.37
C PRO A 31 8.82 -0.63 24.22
N ALA A 32 8.09 -0.94 23.16
CA ALA A 32 8.64 -1.52 21.95
C ALA A 32 9.77 -0.62 21.43
N GLU A 33 10.96 -1.20 21.23
CA GLU A 33 12.07 -0.52 20.59
C GLU A 33 11.64 -0.10 19.17
N PRO A 34 11.92 1.14 18.75
CA PRO A 34 11.61 1.57 17.39
C PRO A 34 12.38 0.68 16.39
N LEU A 35 11.66 0.15 15.41
CA LEU A 35 12.25 -0.57 14.28
C LEU A 35 13.32 0.33 13.66
N LYS A 36 14.58 -0.12 13.74
CA LYS A 36 15.70 0.52 13.04
C LYS A 36 15.32 0.66 11.57
N GLU A 37 15.30 1.89 11.08
CA GLU A 37 15.41 2.18 9.66
C GLU A 37 16.63 1.41 9.15
N MET A 38 16.38 0.45 8.26
CA MET A 38 17.44 -0.33 7.63
C MET A 38 18.03 0.57 6.55
N GLU A 39 18.91 1.48 6.95
CA GLU A 39 19.77 2.20 6.02
C GLU A 39 20.67 1.14 5.36
N VAL A 40 20.33 0.76 4.13
CA VAL A 40 21.17 -0.11 3.32
C VAL A 40 22.37 0.74 2.91
N GLU A 41 23.44 0.63 3.69
CA GLU A 41 24.75 1.20 3.34
C GLU A 41 25.31 0.37 2.18
N THR A 42 24.98 0.78 0.94
CA THR A 42 25.39 0.04 -0.24
C THR A 42 26.90 0.15 -0.45
N ASP A 43 27.62 -0.98 -0.44
CA ASP A 43 29.06 -1.00 -0.74
C ASP A 43 29.27 -0.61 -2.22
N GLU A 44 29.98 0.49 -2.46
CA GLU A 44 30.33 0.95 -3.82
C GLU A 44 30.99 -0.15 -4.67
N LYS A 45 31.66 -1.12 -4.05
CA LYS A 45 32.27 -2.24 -4.76
C LYS A 45 31.22 -3.18 -5.34
N GLU A 46 30.13 -3.42 -4.63
CA GLU A 46 29.02 -4.27 -5.10
C GLU A 46 28.25 -3.60 -6.23
N LEU A 47 28.01 -2.28 -6.12
CA LEU A 47 27.43 -1.48 -7.21
C LEU A 47 28.26 -1.57 -8.48
N LYS A 48 29.58 -1.34 -8.37
CA LYS A 48 30.51 -1.42 -9.51
C LYS A 48 30.57 -2.83 -10.10
N ALA A 49 30.58 -3.87 -9.26
CA ALA A 49 30.62 -5.27 -9.70
C ALA A 49 29.35 -5.66 -10.49
N ALA A 50 28.19 -5.14 -10.09
CA ALA A 50 26.91 -5.35 -10.78
C ALA A 50 26.69 -4.43 -11.99
N GLY A 51 27.63 -3.52 -12.29
CA GLY A 51 27.46 -2.51 -13.35
C GLY A 51 26.41 -1.45 -13.04
N ALA A 52 26.05 -1.27 -11.76
CA ALA A 52 25.15 -0.24 -11.30
C ALA A 52 25.89 1.09 -11.10
N VAL A 53 25.29 2.17 -11.57
CA VAL A 53 25.82 3.53 -11.45
C VAL A 53 24.80 4.38 -10.69
N PRO A 54 25.14 4.97 -9.53
CA PRO A 54 24.22 5.87 -8.83
C PRO A 54 23.90 7.10 -9.69
N LEU A 55 22.69 7.63 -9.55
CA LEU A 55 22.31 8.85 -10.28
C LEU A 55 23.09 10.05 -9.72
N THR A 56 23.62 10.86 -10.62
CA THR A 56 24.28 12.13 -10.28
C THR A 56 23.24 13.26 -10.18
N ASP A 57 23.68 14.43 -9.71
CA ASP A 57 22.88 15.67 -9.66
C ASP A 57 21.87 15.78 -8.51
N GLY A 58 22.15 15.13 -7.38
CA GLY A 58 21.30 15.20 -6.18
C GLY A 58 20.00 14.40 -6.30
N ARG A 59 19.89 13.56 -7.34
CA ARG A 59 18.80 12.58 -7.50
C ARG A 59 19.15 11.31 -6.72
N PHE A 60 18.19 10.80 -5.97
CA PHE A 60 18.36 9.58 -5.20
C PHE A 60 17.87 8.38 -6.03
N GLY A 61 18.79 7.51 -6.44
CA GLY A 61 18.49 6.40 -7.33
C GLY A 61 19.73 5.82 -7.98
N LEU A 62 19.52 4.84 -8.87
CA LEU A 62 20.60 4.22 -9.63
C LEU A 62 20.19 3.88 -11.06
N ARG A 63 21.20 3.60 -11.88
CA ARG A 63 21.07 3.06 -13.22
C ARG A 63 21.75 1.70 -13.30
N ILE A 64 21.03 0.68 -13.78
CA ILE A 64 21.55 -0.69 -13.92
C ILE A 64 20.86 -1.38 -15.10
N HIS A 65 21.60 -2.14 -15.92
CA HIS A 65 21.03 -2.93 -17.02
C HIS A 65 20.03 -2.18 -17.94
N GLY A 66 20.27 -0.89 -18.20
CA GLY A 66 19.39 -0.05 -19.04
C GLY A 66 18.16 0.52 -18.33
N TRP A 67 17.98 0.22 -17.05
CA TRP A 67 16.97 0.81 -16.17
C TRP A 67 17.54 1.98 -15.39
N GLU A 68 16.80 3.08 -15.37
CA GLU A 68 16.99 4.22 -14.47
C GLU A 68 15.88 4.18 -13.41
N ILE A 69 16.27 4.03 -12.16
CA ILE A 69 15.36 3.93 -11.01
C ILE A 69 15.63 5.14 -10.13
N GLU A 70 14.61 5.97 -9.96
CA GLU A 70 14.68 7.22 -9.21
C GLU A 70 13.56 7.29 -8.17
N SER A 71 13.93 7.65 -6.95
CA SER A 71 13.01 7.88 -5.84
C SER A 71 13.14 9.31 -5.35
N ARG A 72 12.00 9.94 -5.08
CA ARG A 72 11.90 11.29 -4.51
C ARG A 72 11.05 11.23 -3.26
N LYS A 73 11.59 11.75 -2.17
CA LYS A 73 10.86 11.98 -0.91
C LYS A 73 10.80 13.47 -0.64
N ARG A 74 9.60 13.99 -0.54
CA ARG A 74 9.32 15.41 -0.27
C ARG A 74 8.38 15.53 0.91
N SER A 75 8.22 16.75 1.41
CA SER A 75 7.28 17.03 2.49
C SER A 75 5.83 16.89 2.01
N ILE A 76 4.91 16.89 2.98
CA ILE A 76 3.48 16.99 2.69
C ILE A 76 3.15 18.26 1.90
N LEU A 77 2.03 18.22 1.17
CA LEU A 77 1.53 19.36 0.43
C LEU A 77 1.30 20.57 1.34
N ASN A 78 1.64 21.75 0.83
CA ASN A 78 1.24 23.01 1.46
C ASN A 78 -0.23 23.32 1.14
N SER A 79 -0.80 24.30 1.85
CA SER A 79 -2.21 24.69 1.73
C SER A 79 -2.60 25.10 0.30
N SER A 80 -1.74 25.84 -0.41
CA SER A 80 -2.03 26.27 -1.78
C SER A 80 -2.06 25.10 -2.77
N SER A 81 -1.14 24.15 -2.66
CA SER A 81 -1.12 22.96 -3.51
C SER A 81 -2.29 22.04 -3.18
N LEU A 82 -2.67 21.94 -1.91
CA LEU A 82 -3.83 21.16 -1.47
C LEU A 82 -5.13 21.70 -2.08
N GLN A 83 -5.37 23.01 -2.03
CA GLN A 83 -6.54 23.64 -2.67
C GLN A 83 -6.61 23.36 -4.18
N LEU A 84 -5.46 23.45 -4.85
CA LEU A 84 -5.38 23.14 -6.28
C LEU A 84 -5.68 21.66 -6.57
N TRP A 85 -5.32 20.76 -5.66
CA TRP A 85 -5.68 19.34 -5.77
C TRP A 85 -7.16 19.10 -5.49
N GLU A 86 -7.76 19.79 -4.52
CA GLU A 86 -9.21 19.75 -4.25
C GLU A 86 -10.01 20.19 -5.49
N GLU A 87 -9.58 21.24 -6.17
CA GLU A 87 -10.20 21.70 -7.43
C GLU A 87 -10.04 20.68 -8.55
N LYS A 88 -8.83 20.15 -8.76
CA LYS A 88 -8.53 19.18 -9.82
C LYS A 88 -9.28 17.87 -9.62
N LEU A 89 -9.21 17.32 -8.40
CA LEU A 89 -9.88 16.10 -8.02
C LEU A 89 -11.37 16.33 -7.75
N ARG A 90 -11.85 17.58 -7.73
CA ARG A 90 -13.23 17.99 -7.43
C ARG A 90 -13.77 17.31 -6.17
N THR A 91 -12.99 17.35 -5.10
CA THR A 91 -13.32 16.79 -3.79
C THR A 91 -12.78 17.72 -2.71
N SER A 92 -13.51 17.84 -1.60
CA SER A 92 -13.07 18.54 -0.38
C SER A 92 -12.49 17.58 0.65
N HIS A 93 -12.38 16.29 0.31
CA HIS A 93 -11.91 15.25 1.20
C HIS A 93 -10.66 14.63 0.58
N LEU A 94 -9.53 14.87 1.23
CA LEU A 94 -8.23 14.34 0.88
C LEU A 94 -7.56 13.81 2.16
N PRO A 95 -6.58 12.90 2.05
CA PRO A 95 -5.81 12.45 3.20
C PRO A 95 -5.17 13.61 3.96
N GLU A 96 -5.02 13.47 5.28
CA GLU A 96 -4.34 14.47 6.12
C GLU A 96 -2.88 14.69 5.69
N MET A 97 -2.17 13.63 5.31
CA MET A 97 -0.77 13.69 4.91
C MET A 97 -0.60 13.23 3.46
N ILE A 98 -0.48 14.18 2.54
CA ILE A 98 -0.29 13.89 1.11
C ILE A 98 1.10 14.31 0.70
N PHE A 99 1.92 13.34 0.30
CA PHE A 99 3.28 13.59 -0.18
C PHE A 99 3.27 13.83 -1.70
N GLY A 100 2.66 14.93 -2.14
CA GLY A 100 2.32 15.11 -3.55
C GLY A 100 3.50 15.25 -4.53
N GLU A 101 4.69 15.62 -4.04
CA GLU A 101 5.92 15.65 -4.84
C GLU A 101 6.82 14.42 -4.62
N SER A 102 6.44 13.52 -3.70
CA SER A 102 7.10 12.24 -3.54
C SER A 102 6.69 11.31 -4.69
N SER A 103 7.66 10.59 -5.23
CA SER A 103 7.42 9.66 -6.33
C SER A 103 8.50 8.61 -6.42
N LEU A 104 8.15 7.49 -7.04
CA LEU A 104 9.09 6.47 -7.47
C LEU A 104 8.92 6.25 -8.97
N VAL A 105 10.02 6.25 -9.71
CA VAL A 105 10.03 6.17 -11.17
C VAL A 105 11.01 5.09 -11.62
N LEU A 106 10.55 4.18 -12.48
CA LEU A 106 11.36 3.17 -13.15
C LEU A 106 11.26 3.42 -14.65
N LYS A 107 12.36 3.81 -15.28
CA LYS A 107 12.45 4.08 -16.72
C LYS A 107 13.41 3.09 -17.39
N HIS A 108 12.94 2.34 -18.36
CA HIS A 108 13.81 1.54 -19.23
C HIS A 108 14.25 2.38 -20.43
N LEU A 109 15.54 2.68 -20.54
CA LEU A 109 16.09 3.64 -21.49
C LEU A 109 15.96 3.19 -22.94
N LYS A 110 16.11 1.89 -23.23
CA LYS A 110 16.08 1.39 -24.61
C LYS A 110 14.67 1.39 -25.20
N SER A 111 13.70 0.94 -24.41
CA SER A 111 12.33 0.76 -24.88
C SER A 111 11.41 1.94 -24.53
N GLY A 112 11.89 2.87 -23.71
CA GLY A 112 11.16 4.07 -23.31
C GLY A 112 10.05 3.83 -22.29
N ILE A 113 9.84 2.59 -21.80
CA ILE A 113 8.85 2.35 -20.74
C ILE A 113 9.23 3.18 -19.52
N LYS A 114 8.25 3.87 -18.96
CA LYS A 114 8.34 4.54 -17.68
C LYS A 114 7.14 4.16 -16.83
N ILE A 115 7.41 3.52 -15.69
CA ILE A 115 6.42 3.24 -14.66
C ILE A 115 6.67 4.23 -13.53
N HIS A 116 5.68 5.02 -13.18
CA HIS A 116 5.78 5.99 -12.10
C HIS A 116 4.66 5.82 -11.08
N PHE A 117 4.99 6.05 -9.82
CA PHE A 117 4.10 5.97 -8.67
C PHE A 117 4.01 7.33 -8.01
N ASN A 118 2.79 7.87 -7.87
CA ASN A 118 2.54 9.17 -7.27
C ASN A 118 1.17 9.21 -6.57
N SER A 119 1.01 10.14 -5.64
CA SER A 119 -0.19 10.26 -4.82
C SER A 119 -1.39 10.79 -5.62
N PHE A 120 -1.18 11.63 -6.63
CA PHE A 120 -2.27 12.24 -7.40
C PHE A 120 -3.05 11.20 -8.21
N ASP A 121 -2.33 10.37 -8.98
CA ASP A 121 -2.92 9.30 -9.78
C ASP A 121 -3.59 8.25 -8.87
N ALA A 122 -2.99 7.96 -7.72
CA ALA A 122 -3.57 7.08 -6.72
C ALA A 122 -4.91 7.58 -6.17
N LEU A 123 -4.99 8.88 -5.84
CA LEU A 123 -6.24 9.52 -5.37
C LEU A 123 -7.27 9.64 -6.48
N ASN A 124 -6.85 9.86 -7.73
CA ASN A 124 -7.75 9.80 -8.87
C ASN A 124 -8.34 8.39 -9.06
N GLY A 125 -7.55 7.35 -8.83
CA GLY A 125 -8.01 5.95 -8.80
C GLY A 125 -9.02 5.69 -7.69
N TRP A 126 -8.77 6.17 -6.47
CA TRP A 126 -9.73 6.09 -5.36
C TRP A 126 -11.06 6.76 -5.71
N LYS A 127 -11.03 7.92 -6.36
CA LYS A 127 -12.26 8.63 -6.73
C LYS A 127 -13.13 7.84 -7.72
N GLN A 128 -12.52 7.07 -8.62
CA GLN A 128 -13.22 6.25 -9.61
C GLN A 128 -13.70 4.92 -9.02
N GLU A 129 -13.16 4.52 -7.88
CA GLU A 129 -13.52 3.29 -7.19
C GLU A 129 -14.90 3.42 -6.53
N ALA A 130 -15.82 2.55 -6.93
CA ALA A 130 -17.18 2.51 -6.39
C ALA A 130 -17.31 1.53 -5.21
N LEU A 131 -16.51 1.71 -4.16
CA LEU A 131 -16.63 0.89 -2.95
C LEU A 131 -17.82 1.32 -2.09
N PRO A 132 -18.51 0.35 -1.44
CA PRO A 132 -19.58 0.69 -0.52
C PRO A 132 -19.02 1.45 0.69
N PRO A 133 -19.76 2.45 1.22
CA PRO A 133 -19.30 3.21 2.38
C PRO A 133 -19.05 2.31 3.61
N VAL A 134 -17.86 2.40 4.18
CA VAL A 134 -17.52 1.68 5.41
C VAL A 134 -18.21 2.35 6.60
N LYS A 135 -19.06 1.61 7.30
CA LYS A 135 -19.78 2.11 8.47
C LYS A 135 -18.89 2.06 9.71
N VAL A 136 -18.27 3.19 10.04
CA VAL A 136 -17.49 3.31 11.29
C VAL A 136 -18.44 3.58 12.48
N PRO A 137 -18.32 2.89 13.62
CA PRO A 137 -19.10 3.18 14.83
C PRO A 137 -18.97 4.64 15.28
N ALA A 138 -17.82 5.27 15.05
CA ALA A 138 -17.56 6.68 15.34
C ALA A 138 -18.15 7.67 14.32
N ALA A 139 -18.53 7.25 13.11
CA ALA A 139 -19.28 8.10 12.19
C ALA A 139 -20.62 8.55 12.80
N ALA A 140 -21.16 7.80 13.76
CA ALA A 140 -22.29 8.23 14.59
C ALA A 140 -21.98 9.42 15.51
N LYS A 141 -20.72 9.63 15.90
CA LYS A 141 -20.28 10.81 16.68
C LYS A 141 -20.00 12.02 15.78
N TRP A 142 -19.48 11.82 14.56
CA TRP A 142 -19.39 12.86 13.54
C TRP A 142 -20.78 13.38 13.15
N LYS A 143 -21.78 12.50 13.11
CA LYS A 143 -23.22 12.85 12.98
C LYS A 143 -23.74 13.75 14.10
N PHE A 144 -23.09 13.81 15.27
CA PHE A 144 -23.62 14.53 16.43
C PHE A 144 -23.26 16.02 16.46
N ARG A 145 -22.29 16.47 15.64
CA ARG A 145 -21.94 17.90 15.51
C ARG A 145 -22.71 18.61 14.39
N SER A 146 -23.37 17.85 13.52
CA SER A 146 -24.28 18.34 12.48
C SER A 146 -25.71 18.10 12.92
N LYS A 147 -26.61 19.05 12.68
CA LYS A 147 -27.99 19.11 13.20
C LYS A 147 -28.72 17.73 13.20
N PRO A 148 -29.46 17.38 14.27
CA PRO A 148 -30.05 16.04 14.50
C PRO A 148 -31.16 15.61 13.52
N SER A 149 -31.50 16.42 12.50
CA SER A 149 -32.56 16.12 11.53
C SER A 149 -32.06 15.68 10.16
N GLN A 150 -30.75 15.53 9.95
CA GLN A 150 -30.19 14.97 8.72
C GLN A 150 -29.50 13.65 9.05
N GLN A 151 -30.15 12.53 8.74
CA GLN A 151 -29.45 11.28 8.53
C GLN A 151 -28.51 11.49 7.34
N VAL A 152 -27.29 11.95 7.59
CA VAL A 152 -26.23 11.94 6.58
C VAL A 152 -25.82 10.48 6.46
N ILE A 153 -26.40 9.80 5.48
CA ILE A 153 -25.78 8.62 4.90
C ILE A 153 -24.47 9.17 4.31
N LEU A 154 -23.33 8.76 4.86
CA LEU A 154 -22.05 9.07 4.22
C LEU A 154 -22.03 8.20 2.98
N ASP A 155 -22.43 8.77 1.85
CA ASP A 155 -22.42 8.11 0.53
C ASP A 155 -20.97 7.91 0.00
N TYR A 156 -19.96 8.29 0.80
CA TYR A 156 -18.57 8.39 0.37
C TYR A 156 -17.62 7.65 1.31
N ASP A 157 -16.71 6.89 0.72
CA ASP A 157 -15.69 6.10 1.42
C ASP A 157 -14.48 6.98 1.78
N TYR A 158 -14.40 7.42 3.04
CA TYR A 158 -13.29 8.21 3.60
C TYR A 158 -12.04 7.36 3.87
N THR A 159 -12.00 6.11 3.42
CA THR A 159 -10.85 5.25 3.66
C THR A 159 -9.73 5.45 2.65
N PHE A 160 -9.93 6.26 1.60
CA PHE A 160 -8.96 6.53 0.54
C PHE A 160 -8.44 5.25 -0.13
N THR A 161 -9.30 4.22 -0.22
CA THR A 161 -8.95 2.94 -0.84
C THR A 161 -8.85 3.08 -2.36
N THR A 162 -7.70 2.72 -2.93
CA THR A 162 -7.45 2.87 -4.37
C THR A 162 -7.15 1.53 -5.05
N PRO A 163 -7.61 1.30 -6.29
CA PRO A 163 -7.19 0.17 -7.13
C PRO A 163 -5.87 0.47 -7.86
N TYR A 164 -5.24 1.62 -7.58
CA TYR A 164 -4.03 2.09 -8.25
C TYR A 164 -2.92 1.04 -8.25
N SER A 165 -2.37 0.76 -9.42
CA SER A 165 -1.34 -0.25 -9.65
C SER A 165 -0.08 0.31 -10.32
N GLY A 166 0.10 1.64 -10.27
CA GLY A 166 1.14 2.37 -11.01
C GLY A 166 0.59 3.06 -12.25
N SER A 167 1.34 4.04 -12.74
CA SER A 167 1.02 4.76 -13.98
C SER A 167 2.11 4.48 -15.01
N GLU A 168 1.74 4.01 -16.20
CA GLU A 168 2.69 3.69 -17.26
C GLU A 168 2.66 4.73 -18.39
N THR A 169 3.85 5.14 -18.84
CA THR A 169 4.03 6.01 -20.01
C THR A 169 5.17 5.50 -20.89
N ILE A 170 5.18 5.88 -22.16
CA ILE A 170 6.25 5.57 -23.11
C ILE A 170 6.91 6.88 -23.52
N GLU A 171 8.18 7.06 -23.18
CA GLU A 171 9.00 8.19 -23.58
C GLU A 171 10.09 7.69 -24.53
N ILE A 172 9.84 7.69 -25.83
CA ILE A 172 10.90 7.43 -26.83
C ILE A 172 11.61 8.75 -27.07
N GLU A 173 12.82 8.90 -26.52
CA GLU A 173 13.71 10.02 -26.85
C GLU A 173 14.16 9.87 -28.30
N THR A 174 13.40 10.49 -29.23
CA THR A 174 13.85 10.60 -30.62
C THR A 174 14.82 11.77 -30.69
N GLU A 175 16.11 11.48 -30.57
CA GLU A 175 17.15 12.45 -30.89
C GLU A 175 17.04 12.86 -32.36
N LYS A 176 16.74 14.15 -32.56
CA LYS A 176 16.93 14.98 -33.75
C LYS A 176 17.52 14.26 -34.98
N CYS A 177 16.67 13.89 -35.94
CA CYS A 177 17.05 13.94 -37.34
C CYS A 177 15.88 14.50 -38.16
N GLY A 178 16.14 15.59 -38.87
CA GLY A 178 15.14 16.26 -39.69
C GLY A 178 14.76 15.45 -40.94
N ARG A 179 13.55 15.73 -41.41
CA ARG A 179 12.89 15.30 -42.67
C ARG A 179 12.09 13.99 -42.63
N GLU A 180 10.78 14.24 -42.73
CA GLU A 180 9.81 13.60 -43.64
C GLU A 180 9.49 12.11 -43.46
N GLU A 181 8.24 11.89 -42.99
CA GLU A 181 7.34 10.77 -43.26
C GLU A 181 7.93 9.36 -43.36
N THR A 182 7.87 8.60 -42.26
CA THR A 182 7.61 7.15 -42.34
C THR A 182 7.08 6.58 -41.02
N SER A 183 5.82 6.14 -41.05
CA SER A 183 5.19 5.16 -40.14
C SER A 183 5.73 5.08 -38.70
N GLN A 184 5.13 5.88 -37.80
CA GLN A 184 5.24 5.70 -36.35
C GLN A 184 4.85 4.26 -35.99
N ARG A 185 5.84 3.38 -35.76
CA ARG A 185 5.64 2.17 -34.95
C ARG A 185 5.33 2.63 -33.54
N LYS A 186 4.07 2.93 -33.30
CA LYS A 186 3.52 3.15 -31.97
C LYS A 186 3.46 1.77 -31.31
N CYS A 187 4.56 1.32 -30.70
CA CYS A 187 4.52 0.12 -29.85
C CYS A 187 3.50 0.42 -28.75
N SER A 188 2.32 -0.20 -28.82
CA SER A 188 1.32 -0.11 -27.76
C SER A 188 1.74 -1.06 -26.66
N LEU A 189 2.02 -0.52 -25.47
CA LEU A 189 2.10 -1.37 -24.28
C LEU A 189 0.68 -1.82 -23.94
N HIS A 190 0.48 -3.12 -23.86
CA HIS A 190 -0.74 -3.69 -23.31
C HIS A 190 -0.38 -4.76 -22.28
N TRP A 191 -1.13 -4.76 -21.19
CA TRP A 191 -1.06 -5.80 -20.18
C TRP A 191 -1.84 -7.01 -20.67
N GLU A 192 -1.20 -8.16 -20.73
CA GLU A 192 -1.84 -9.45 -21.05
C GLU A 192 -1.90 -10.32 -19.80
N ASP A 193 -2.96 -11.12 -19.70
CA ASP A 193 -3.09 -12.15 -18.67
C ASP A 193 -1.93 -13.15 -18.81
N CYS A 194 -1.28 -13.45 -17.70
CA CYS A 194 -0.18 -14.41 -17.67
C CYS A 194 -0.37 -15.41 -16.52
N GLU A 195 -0.03 -16.67 -16.78
CA GLU A 195 0.00 -17.73 -15.75
C GLU A 195 1.33 -17.72 -14.95
N GLU A 196 2.31 -16.93 -15.38
CA GLU A 196 3.59 -16.80 -14.70
C GLU A 196 3.44 -16.06 -13.37
N LYS A 197 3.73 -16.77 -12.27
CA LYS A 197 3.72 -16.21 -10.92
C LYS A 197 5.07 -15.61 -10.58
N ILE A 198 5.05 -14.50 -9.83
CA ILE A 198 6.25 -13.96 -9.22
C ILE A 198 6.77 -14.98 -8.21
N ASN A 199 7.94 -15.57 -8.49
CA ASN A 199 8.52 -16.58 -7.59
C ASN A 199 9.10 -15.91 -6.34
N LEU A 200 8.28 -15.81 -5.29
CA LEU A 200 8.64 -15.23 -4.00
C LEU A 200 9.83 -15.95 -3.33
N ILE A 201 10.06 -17.23 -3.64
CA ILE A 201 11.18 -18.01 -3.07
C ILE A 201 12.51 -17.54 -3.69
N SER A 202 12.52 -17.29 -5.00
CA SER A 202 13.68 -16.72 -5.69
C SER A 202 13.98 -15.30 -5.21
N LEU A 203 12.95 -14.49 -4.95
CA LEU A 203 13.09 -13.14 -4.37
C LEU A 203 13.54 -13.13 -2.91
N ALA A 204 13.31 -14.21 -2.17
CA ALA A 204 13.84 -14.40 -0.82
C ALA A 204 15.29 -14.91 -0.81
N SER A 205 15.87 -15.22 -1.97
CA SER A 205 17.27 -15.62 -2.08
C SER A 205 18.20 -14.42 -1.86
N LYS A 206 19.39 -14.70 -1.29
CA LYS A 206 20.31 -13.73 -0.67
C LYS A 206 21.13 -12.92 -1.68
N GLU A 207 20.54 -12.44 -2.78
CA GLU A 207 21.26 -11.47 -3.61
C GLU A 207 21.45 -10.17 -2.83
N PRO A 208 22.62 -9.50 -2.97
CA PRO A 208 22.86 -8.24 -2.30
C PRO A 208 21.87 -7.19 -2.83
N ILE A 209 21.26 -6.44 -1.92
CA ILE A 209 20.35 -5.36 -2.29
C ILE A 209 21.23 -4.16 -2.66
N LEU A 210 21.33 -3.88 -3.96
CA LEU A 210 22.08 -2.75 -4.48
C LEU A 210 21.38 -1.42 -4.16
N PHE A 211 20.05 -1.43 -4.17
CA PHE A 211 19.26 -0.26 -3.84
C PHE A 211 17.96 -0.67 -3.19
N TYR A 212 17.64 -0.01 -2.10
CA TYR A 212 16.36 -0.09 -1.42
C TYR A 212 15.87 1.31 -1.19
N ASP A 213 14.60 1.55 -1.52
CA ASP A 213 13.93 2.73 -1.01
C ASP A 213 12.46 2.47 -0.72
N GLU A 214 11.94 3.22 0.24
CA GLU A 214 10.55 3.22 0.65
C GLU A 214 10.02 4.64 0.63
N VAL A 215 9.01 4.88 -0.22
CA VAL A 215 8.38 6.18 -0.43
C VAL A 215 6.93 6.09 0.03
N VAL A 216 6.54 6.95 0.96
CA VAL A 216 5.15 7.13 1.37
C VAL A 216 4.47 8.10 0.40
N LEU A 217 3.32 7.71 -0.14
CA LEU A 217 2.54 8.53 -1.07
C LEU A 217 1.48 9.35 -0.35
N TYR A 218 0.69 8.71 0.51
CA TYR A 218 -0.22 9.41 1.41
C TYR A 218 -0.52 8.58 2.66
N GLU A 219 -0.95 9.27 3.70
CA GLU A 219 -1.34 8.71 4.99
C GLU A 219 -2.52 9.52 5.58
N ASP A 220 -3.40 8.83 6.30
CA ASP A 220 -4.53 9.41 7.01
C ASP A 220 -4.83 8.60 8.28
N GLU A 221 -5.05 9.28 9.41
CA GLU A 221 -5.34 8.63 10.70
C GLU A 221 -6.85 8.39 10.93
N LEU A 222 -7.69 8.65 9.92
CA LEU A 222 -9.15 8.50 9.95
C LEU A 222 -9.76 9.18 11.20
N ALA A 223 -9.19 10.33 11.58
CA ALA A 223 -9.49 11.07 12.80
C ALA A 223 -9.44 10.20 14.07
N ASP A 224 -8.31 9.53 14.27
CA ASP A 224 -8.02 8.61 15.38
C ASP A 224 -8.88 7.33 15.39
N ASN A 225 -9.54 6.98 14.28
CA ASN A 225 -10.37 5.76 14.18
C ASN A 225 -9.72 4.66 13.33
N GLY A 226 -8.45 4.82 12.98
CA GLY A 226 -7.73 3.86 12.19
C GLY A 226 -6.49 4.43 11.52
N VAL A 227 -6.10 3.81 10.42
CA VAL A 227 -5.02 4.29 9.55
C VAL A 227 -5.31 3.87 8.11
N SER A 228 -5.10 4.80 7.18
CA SER A 228 -5.02 4.56 5.74
C SER A 228 -3.64 4.99 5.26
N LEU A 229 -2.89 4.09 4.65
CA LEU A 229 -1.49 4.31 4.31
C LEU A 229 -1.18 3.69 2.95
N LEU A 230 -0.68 4.50 2.02
CA LEU A 230 -0.17 4.04 0.73
C LEU A 230 1.35 4.23 0.66
N THR A 231 2.07 3.12 0.51
CA THR A 231 3.53 3.09 0.40
C THR A 231 3.97 2.36 -0.86
N VAL A 232 5.08 2.80 -1.44
CA VAL A 232 5.77 2.08 -2.50
C VAL A 232 7.20 1.78 -2.09
N LYS A 233 7.60 0.52 -2.23
CA LYS A 233 8.94 0.03 -1.90
C LYS A 233 9.58 -0.52 -3.14
N VAL A 234 10.86 -0.21 -3.35
CA VAL A 234 11.66 -0.78 -4.42
C VAL A 234 12.86 -1.48 -3.84
N ARG A 235 13.19 -2.62 -4.41
CA ARG A 235 14.41 -3.36 -4.16
C ARG A 235 15.04 -3.63 -5.52
N VAL A 236 16.32 -3.32 -5.67
CA VAL A 236 17.11 -3.62 -6.87
C VAL A 236 18.23 -4.58 -6.54
N MET A 237 18.23 -5.73 -7.21
CA MET A 237 19.26 -6.76 -7.13
C MET A 237 20.17 -6.66 -8.37
N PRO A 238 21.30 -7.37 -8.43
CA PRO A 238 22.09 -7.48 -9.65
C PRO A 238 21.33 -8.11 -10.83
N SER A 239 20.42 -9.07 -10.58
CA SER A 239 19.73 -9.84 -11.63
C SER A 239 18.33 -9.33 -11.98
N CYS A 240 17.67 -8.61 -11.07
CA CYS A 240 16.29 -8.14 -11.23
C CYS A 240 16.00 -6.92 -10.36
N TRP A 241 14.83 -6.31 -10.57
CA TRP A 241 14.22 -5.43 -9.57
C TRP A 241 12.85 -5.95 -9.16
N PHE A 242 12.49 -5.62 -7.93
CA PHE A 242 11.20 -5.94 -7.33
C PHE A 242 10.60 -4.70 -6.69
N LEU A 243 9.32 -4.48 -6.92
CA LEU A 243 8.55 -3.36 -6.41
C LEU A 243 7.30 -3.86 -5.70
N LEU A 244 7.00 -3.25 -4.57
CA LEU A 244 5.78 -3.49 -3.81
C LEU A 244 5.08 -2.14 -3.55
N LEU A 245 3.97 -1.92 -4.22
CA LEU A 245 2.99 -0.91 -3.85
C LEU A 245 2.01 -1.55 -2.87
N ARG A 246 1.87 -0.97 -1.68
CA ARG A 246 1.00 -1.48 -0.63
C ARG A 246 0.09 -0.37 -0.13
N PHE A 247 -1.20 -0.58 -0.30
CA PHE A 247 -2.25 0.14 0.40
C PHE A 247 -2.68 -0.66 1.62
N TRP A 248 -2.55 -0.05 2.79
CA TRP A 248 -2.96 -0.61 4.07
C TRP A 248 -4.03 0.25 4.70
N LEU A 249 -5.17 -0.37 5.01
CA LEU A 249 -6.27 0.25 5.72
C LEU A 249 -6.62 -0.58 6.94
N ARG A 250 -6.68 0.08 8.09
CA ARG A 250 -7.26 -0.46 9.31
C ARG A 250 -8.30 0.53 9.80
N VAL A 251 -9.53 0.07 9.96
CA VAL A 251 -10.59 0.83 10.63
C VAL A 251 -10.87 0.12 11.95
N ASP A 252 -10.57 0.78 13.05
CA ASP A 252 -10.52 0.16 14.37
C ASP A 252 -11.89 -0.43 14.76
N GLY A 253 -11.90 -1.73 15.05
CA GLY A 253 -13.10 -2.48 15.41
C GLY A 253 -14.08 -2.75 14.26
N VAL A 254 -13.73 -2.44 13.02
CA VAL A 254 -14.60 -2.64 11.84
C VAL A 254 -13.98 -3.63 10.86
N LEU A 255 -12.95 -3.20 10.13
CA LEU A 255 -12.31 -4.01 9.10
C LEU A 255 -10.84 -3.66 8.91
N MET A 256 -10.15 -4.56 8.23
CA MET A 256 -8.79 -4.41 7.74
C MET A 256 -8.81 -4.72 6.25
N ARG A 257 -8.14 -3.89 5.45
CA ARG A 257 -8.03 -4.05 4.01
C ARG A 257 -6.58 -3.84 3.59
N LEU A 258 -6.09 -4.75 2.76
CA LEU A 258 -4.75 -4.74 2.21
C LEU A 258 -4.85 -4.91 0.70
N ARG A 259 -4.33 -3.94 -0.05
CA ARG A 259 -4.14 -4.09 -1.50
C ARG A 259 -2.65 -4.00 -1.80
N ASP A 260 -2.09 -5.11 -2.25
CA ASP A 260 -0.71 -5.20 -2.68
C ASP A 260 -0.67 -5.28 -4.21
N THR A 261 0.15 -4.45 -4.84
CA THR A 261 0.57 -4.61 -6.23
C THR A 261 2.07 -4.84 -6.23
N ARG A 262 2.47 -6.03 -6.68
CA ARG A 262 3.87 -6.45 -6.83
C ARG A 262 4.23 -6.34 -8.30
N MET A 263 5.38 -5.76 -8.58
CA MET A 263 5.97 -5.77 -9.90
C MET A 263 7.37 -6.36 -9.85
N HIS A 264 7.72 -7.15 -10.85
CA HIS A 264 9.01 -7.80 -10.96
C HIS A 264 9.48 -7.80 -12.40
N CYS A 265 10.76 -7.52 -12.62
CA CYS A 265 11.41 -7.60 -13.92
C CYS A 265 12.80 -8.20 -13.76
N ILE A 266 13.09 -9.23 -14.55
CA ILE A 266 14.42 -9.81 -14.67
C ILE A 266 15.20 -8.99 -15.70
N PHE A 267 16.48 -8.74 -15.44
CA PHE A 267 17.38 -8.10 -16.39
C PHE A 267 17.81 -9.09 -17.47
N GLU A 268 16.93 -9.36 -18.42
CA GLU A 268 17.26 -10.17 -19.58
C GLU A 268 17.95 -9.35 -20.68
N VAL A 269 18.79 -10.02 -21.47
CA VAL A 269 19.46 -9.43 -22.63
C VAL A 269 18.46 -9.38 -23.80
N GLY A 270 17.53 -8.43 -23.74
CA GLY A 270 16.54 -8.16 -24.78
C GLY A 270 16.37 -6.68 -25.07
N GLU A 271 15.75 -6.34 -26.20
CA GLU A 271 15.35 -4.95 -26.51
C GLU A 271 14.15 -4.52 -25.65
N ASN A 272 13.34 -5.49 -25.24
CA ASN A 272 12.03 -5.31 -24.63
C ASN A 272 11.97 -6.03 -23.28
N PRO A 273 11.90 -5.30 -22.15
CA PRO A 273 11.79 -5.94 -20.84
C PRO A 273 10.42 -6.57 -20.64
N ILE A 274 10.42 -7.73 -19.98
CA ILE A 274 9.20 -8.39 -19.51
C ILE A 274 8.98 -7.99 -18.05
N ILE A 275 7.86 -7.33 -17.79
CA ILE A 275 7.47 -6.91 -16.43
C ILE A 275 6.25 -7.70 -16.03
N LEU A 276 6.37 -8.47 -14.95
CA LEU A 276 5.28 -9.17 -14.30
C LEU A 276 4.65 -8.25 -13.26
N ARG A 277 3.32 -8.18 -13.22
CA ARG A 277 2.55 -7.46 -12.22
C ARG A 277 1.51 -8.37 -11.61
N GLU A 278 1.56 -8.52 -10.30
CA GLU A 278 0.60 -9.29 -9.51
C GLU A 278 -0.12 -8.34 -8.55
N SER A 279 -1.45 -8.32 -8.62
CA SER A 279 -2.29 -7.57 -7.69
C SER A 279 -3.03 -8.53 -6.78
N CYS A 280 -2.88 -8.36 -5.46
CA CYS A 280 -3.56 -9.13 -4.44
C CYS A 280 -4.40 -8.21 -3.56
N TRP A 281 -5.70 -8.47 -3.48
CA TRP A 281 -6.63 -7.74 -2.63
C TRP A 281 -7.15 -8.66 -1.53
N ARG A 282 -7.15 -8.12 -0.31
CA ARG A 282 -7.52 -8.83 0.90
C ARG A 282 -8.32 -7.89 1.78
N GLU A 283 -9.44 -8.37 2.28
CA GLU A 283 -10.25 -7.69 3.26
C GLU A 283 -10.73 -8.71 4.29
N ALA A 284 -10.80 -8.27 5.54
CA ALA A 284 -11.43 -9.05 6.59
C ALA A 284 -12.00 -8.12 7.67
N THR A 285 -13.10 -8.54 8.28
CA THR A 285 -13.67 -7.85 9.43
C THR A 285 -12.97 -8.26 10.72
N PHE A 286 -13.00 -7.40 11.73
CA PHE A 286 -12.45 -7.74 13.05
C PHE A 286 -13.14 -8.97 13.66
N GLU A 287 -14.44 -9.15 13.39
CA GLU A 287 -15.20 -10.33 13.83
C GLU A 287 -14.59 -11.62 13.25
N ALA A 288 -14.32 -11.66 11.95
CA ALA A 288 -13.70 -12.79 11.28
C ALA A 288 -12.27 -13.07 11.81
N LEU A 289 -11.46 -12.03 11.99
CA LEU A 289 -10.10 -12.16 12.53
C LEU A 289 -10.08 -12.66 13.97
N SER A 290 -11.02 -12.19 14.80
CA SER A 290 -11.13 -12.62 16.20
C SER A 290 -11.54 -14.08 16.33
N ALA A 291 -12.35 -14.59 15.39
CA ALA A 291 -12.76 -16.00 15.35
C ALA A 291 -11.58 -16.93 15.00
N GLU A 292 -10.59 -16.44 14.25
CA GLU A 292 -9.41 -17.20 13.83
C GLU A 292 -8.16 -16.98 14.70
N TYR A 293 -8.25 -16.18 15.78
CA TYR A 293 -7.11 -15.84 16.66
C TYR A 293 -5.91 -15.21 15.93
N LEU A 294 -6.17 -14.43 14.87
CA LEU A 294 -5.11 -13.81 14.06
C LEU A 294 -4.68 -12.44 14.59
N SER A 295 -3.39 -12.13 14.40
CA SER A 295 -2.80 -10.85 14.79
C SER A 295 -3.16 -9.75 13.79
N CYS A 296 -3.48 -8.55 14.29
CA CYS A 296 -3.76 -7.35 13.48
C CYS A 296 -2.50 -6.71 12.85
N GLN A 297 -1.36 -7.40 12.85
CA GLN A 297 -0.11 -6.91 12.25
C GLN A 297 -0.12 -7.12 10.72
N PRO A 298 0.35 -6.14 9.92
CA PRO A 298 0.30 -6.20 8.44
C PRO A 298 0.98 -7.45 7.85
N THR A 299 2.06 -7.91 8.48
CA THR A 299 2.83 -9.10 8.07
C THR A 299 2.10 -10.41 8.31
N VAL A 300 1.17 -10.46 9.28
CA VAL A 300 0.37 -11.67 9.56
C VAL A 300 -0.88 -11.67 8.67
N PHE A 301 -1.47 -10.49 8.46
CA PHE A 301 -2.61 -10.30 7.57
C PHE A 301 -2.28 -10.63 6.10
N SER A 302 -1.03 -10.40 5.67
CA SER A 302 -0.56 -10.82 4.34
C SER A 302 -0.46 -12.33 4.13
N HIS A 303 -0.89 -13.16 5.09
CA HIS A 303 -1.00 -14.62 4.92
C HIS A 303 -2.43 -15.18 5.03
N VAL A 304 -3.44 -14.34 5.32
CA VAL A 304 -4.82 -14.80 5.50
C VAL A 304 -5.81 -14.00 4.65
N PHE A 305 -6.91 -14.64 4.27
CA PHE A 305 -8.06 -14.09 3.53
C PHE A 305 -7.69 -13.42 2.19
N LEU A 306 -7.49 -14.25 1.16
CA LEU A 306 -7.42 -13.81 -0.23
C LEU A 306 -8.84 -13.60 -0.75
N GLU A 307 -9.18 -12.37 -1.14
CA GLU A 307 -10.43 -12.09 -1.85
C GLU A 307 -10.23 -12.10 -3.36
N TYR A 308 -9.08 -11.60 -3.84
CA TYR A 308 -8.78 -11.50 -5.26
C TYR A 308 -7.27 -11.54 -5.53
N GLU A 309 -6.86 -12.32 -6.52
CA GLU A 309 -5.49 -12.37 -7.06
C GLU A 309 -5.57 -12.31 -8.58
N TYR A 310 -4.84 -11.38 -9.20
CA TYR A 310 -4.82 -11.22 -10.65
C TYR A 310 -3.39 -10.90 -11.12
N GLN A 311 -2.99 -11.54 -12.22
CA GLN A 311 -1.62 -11.52 -12.74
C GLN A 311 -1.62 -11.10 -14.19
N VAL A 312 -0.77 -10.12 -14.51
CA VAL A 312 -0.59 -9.62 -15.87
C VAL A 312 0.87 -9.38 -16.17
N GLN A 313 1.22 -9.49 -17.44
CA GLN A 313 2.54 -9.24 -17.97
C GLN A 313 2.47 -8.16 -19.04
N ILE A 314 3.51 -7.33 -19.15
CA ILE A 314 3.63 -6.44 -20.30
C ILE A 314 4.03 -7.24 -21.53
N CYS A 315 3.20 -7.17 -22.57
CA CYS A 315 3.51 -7.68 -23.89
C CYS A 315 3.80 -6.54 -24.87
N TRP A 316 4.70 -6.82 -25.81
CA TRP A 316 5.16 -5.87 -26.82
C TRP A 316 4.52 -6.22 -28.16
N GLY A 317 3.64 -5.33 -28.64
CA GLY A 317 2.99 -5.44 -29.96
C GLY A 317 3.80 -4.87 -31.11
#